data_AF-A0A6M0M7B3-F1
#
_entry.id   AF-A0A6M0M7B3-F1
#
_cell.length_a   1.000
_cell.length_b   1.000
_cell.length_c   1.000
_cell.angle_alpha   90.00
_cell.angle_beta   90.00
_cell.angle_gamma   90.00
#
_symmetry.space_group_name_H-M   'P 1'
#
loop_
_entity.id
_entity.type
_entity.pdbx_description
1 polymer ?
#
loop_
_entity_poly.entity_id
_entity_poly.type
_entity_poly.pdbx_seq_one_letter_code
_entity_poly.pdbx_strand_id
1 'polypeptide(L)' 'MTDKNILDKLLDEVEKLDLNELLDISCNQDDELKKNVGIALYTYILGKRQEKEINNKDFIL' A
#
# COMPACT_ATOMS: atom_id res chain seq x y z
N MET A 1 12.49 21.36 -5.83
CA MET A 1 12.17 19.92 -5.79
C MET A 1 12.82 19.39 -4.53
N THR A 2 12.04 19.07 -3.51
CA THR A 2 12.57 18.46 -2.29
C THR A 2 12.92 17.02 -2.63
N ASP A 3 14.17 16.59 -2.36
CA ASP A 3 14.53 15.18 -2.52
C ASP A 3 13.58 14.33 -1.68
N LYS A 4 12.83 13.44 -2.34
CA LYS A 4 11.99 12.46 -1.64
C LYS A 4 12.87 11.65 -0.70
N ASN A 5 12.44 11.53 0.55
CA ASN A 5 13.17 10.72 1.52
C ASN A 5 13.10 9.23 1.09
N ILE A 6 13.94 8.38 1.69
CA ILE A 6 14.01 6.95 1.31
C ILE A 6 12.68 6.24 1.52
N LEU A 7 11.94 6.59 2.57
CA LEU A 7 10.62 6.02 2.84
C LEU A 7 9.62 6.37 1.74
N ASP A 8 9.59 7.63 1.28
CA ASP A 8 8.69 8.06 0.20
C ASP A 8 8.95 7.28 -1.09
N LYS A 9 10.23 7.03 -1.41
CA LYS A 9 10.62 6.23 -2.59
C LYS A 9 10.17 4.78 -2.46
N LEU A 10 10.34 4.18 -1.28
CA LEU A 10 9.90 2.82 -1.02
C LEU A 10 8.37 2.70 -1.09
N LEU A 11 7.63 3.68 -0.56
CA LEU A 11 6.17 3.71 -0.65
C LEU A 11 5.68 3.85 -2.11
N ASP A 12 6.33 4.68 -2.93
CA ASP A 12 6.03 4.80 -4.37
C ASP A 12 6.21 3.46 -5.12
N GLU A 13 7.19 2.65 -4.72
CA GLU A 13 7.41 1.31 -5.29
C GLU A 13 6.34 0.33 -4.83
N VAL A 14 6.04 0.36 -3.54
CA VAL A 14 5.03 -0.51 -2.91
C VAL A 14 3.62 -0.23 -3.45
N GLU A 15 3.27 1.03 -3.75
CA GLU A 15 1.99 1.40 -4.38
C GLU A 15 1.75 0.71 -5.73
N LYS A 16 2.80 0.27 -6.43
CA LYS A 16 2.72 -0.44 -7.72
C LYS A 16 2.51 -1.94 -7.58
N LEU A 17 2.68 -2.50 -6.39
CA LEU A 17 2.54 -3.94 -6.14
C LEU A 17 1.08 -4.40 -6.30
N ASP A 18 0.90 -5.68 -6.61
CA ASP A 18 -0.41 -6.29 -6.56
C ASP A 18 -0.88 -6.40 -5.09
N LEU A 19 -2.08 -5.89 -4.82
CA LEU A 19 -2.63 -5.85 -3.45
C LEU A 19 -2.94 -7.24 -2.91
N ASN A 20 -3.37 -8.18 -3.77
CA ASN A 20 -3.68 -9.54 -3.38
C ASN A 20 -2.40 -10.30 -3.08
N GLU A 21 -1.36 -10.13 -3.90
CA GLU A 21 -0.05 -10.73 -3.67
C GLU A 21 0.57 -10.20 -2.36
N LEU A 22 0.50 -8.89 -2.10
CA LEU A 22 0.99 -8.32 -0.85
C LEU A 22 0.25 -8.88 0.37
N LEU A 23 -1.08 -9.00 0.29
CA LEU A 23 -1.87 -9.55 1.39
C LEU A 23 -1.55 -11.02 1.64
N ASP A 24 -1.43 -11.83 0.59
CA ASP A 24 -1.11 -13.25 0.68
C ASP A 24 0.27 -13.46 1.32
N ILE A 25 1.29 -12.78 0.80
CA ILE A 25 2.66 -12.84 1.35
C ILE A 25 2.68 -12.42 2.82
N SER A 26 1.93 -11.37 3.17
CA SER A 26 1.86 -10.85 4.54
C SER A 26 1.18 -11.84 5.50
N CYS A 27 0.06 -12.43 5.08
CA CYS A 27 -0.70 -13.39 5.89
C CYS A 27 0.09 -14.68 6.16
N ASN A 28 0.91 -15.09 5.20
CA ASN A 28 1.75 -16.30 5.24
C ASN A 28 3.13 -16.07 5.89
N GLN A 29 3.41 -14.91 6.49
CA GLN A 29 4.64 -14.71 7.27
C GLN A 29 4.56 -15.40 8.63
N ASP A 30 5.60 -16.19 8.95
CA ASP A 30 5.78 -16.80 10.27
C ASP A 30 6.15 -15.78 11.35
N ASP A 31 6.88 -14.73 10.96
CA ASP A 31 7.30 -13.65 11.85
C ASP A 31 6.17 -12.63 12.02
N GLU A 32 5.69 -12.48 13.25
CA GLU A 32 4.57 -11.60 13.59
C GLU A 32 4.85 -10.12 13.28
N LEU A 33 6.09 -9.66 13.47
CA LEU A 33 6.46 -8.29 13.15
C LEU A 33 6.38 -8.06 11.63
N LYS A 34 6.94 -8.97 10.83
CA LYS A 34 6.87 -8.90 9.36
C LYS A 34 5.44 -8.97 8.85
N LYS A 35 4.62 -9.86 9.44
CA LYS A 35 3.19 -9.95 9.15
C LYS A 35 2.48 -8.61 9.40
N ASN A 36 2.70 -8.02 10.56
CA ASN A 36 2.07 -6.75 10.93
C ASN A 36 2.52 -5.59 10.03
N VAL A 37 3.81 -5.55 9.68
CA VAL A 37 4.34 -4.56 8.71
C VAL A 37 3.69 -4.75 7.34
N GLY A 38 3.57 -5.99 6.86
CA GLY A 38 2.93 -6.30 5.59
C GLY A 38 1.45 -5.90 5.55
N ILE A 39 0.69 -6.19 6.61
CA ILE A 39 -0.71 -5.78 6.75
C ILE A 39 -0.84 -4.25 6.81
N ALA A 40 0.07 -3.56 7.50
CA ALA A 40 0.10 -2.10 7.54
C ALA A 40 0.35 -1.49 6.16
N LEU A 41 1.28 -2.05 5.39
CA LEU A 41 1.55 -1.64 4.00
C LEU A 41 0.34 -1.88 3.10
N TYR A 42 -0.29 -3.06 3.19
CA TYR A 42 -1.52 -3.39 2.46
C TYR A 42 -2.62 -2.35 2.74
N THR A 43 -2.85 -2.05 4.02
CA THR A 43 -3.89 -1.10 4.44
C THR A 43 -3.60 0.30 3.93
N TYR A 44 -2.34 0.74 3.98
CA TYR A 44 -1.91 2.03 3.46
C TYR A 44 -2.20 2.15 1.95
N ILE A 45 -1.73 1.19 1.14
CA ILE A 45 -1.92 1.21 -0.32
C ILE A 45 -3.41 1.18 -0.68
N LEU A 46 -4.19 0.34 -0.01
CA LEU A 46 -5.63 0.23 -0.23
C LEU A 46 -6.30 1.59 -0.03
N GLY A 47 -5.98 2.28 1.08
CA GLY A 47 -6.49 3.62 1.36
C GLY A 47 -6.11 4.63 0.26
N LYS A 48 -4.84 4.64 -0.17
CA LYS A 48 -4.36 5.53 -1.25
C LYS A 48 -5.09 5.30 -2.58
N ARG A 49 -5.34 4.04 -2.94
CA ARG A 49 -6.10 3.70 -4.15
C ARG A 49 -7.56 4.11 -4.02
N GLN A 50 -8.19 3.87 -2.87
CA GLN A 50 -9.56 4.30 -2.60
C GLN A 50 -9.70 5.82 -2.66
N GLU A 51 -8.77 6.58 -2.05
CA GLU A 51 -8.74 8.05 -2.15
C GLU A 51 -8.64 8.51 -3.61
N LYS A 52 -7.81 7.84 -4.42
CA LYS A 52 -7.67 8.17 -5.85
C LYS A 52 -8.96 7.92 -6.63
N GLU A 53 -9.62 6.79 -6.38
CA GLU A 53 -10.90 6.47 -7.03
C GLU A 53 -12.02 7.41 -6.57
N ILE A 54 -12.14 7.70 -5.27
CA ILE A 54 -13.15 8.63 -4.73
C ILE A 54 -12.98 10.04 -5.30
N ASN A 55 -11.73 10.49 -5.46
CA ASN A 55 -11.43 11.79 -6.05
C ASN A 55 -11.53 11.80 -7.59
N ASN A 56 -11.80 10.66 -8.22
CA ASN A 56 -12.09 10.60 -9.64
C ASN A 56 -13.49 11.17 -9.89
N LYS A 57 -13.60 12.11 -10.82
CA LYS A 57 -14.85 12.88 -11.07
C LYS A 57 -16.02 12.00 -11.52
N ASP A 58 -15.72 10.82 -12.02
CA ASP A 58 -16.71 9.85 -12.51
C ASP A 58 -17.10 8.82 -11.44
N PHE A 59 -16.59 8.96 -10.21
CA PHE A 59 -16.97 8.09 -9.10
C PHE A 59 -18.39 8.44 -8.62
N ILE A 60 -19.30 7.48 -8.76
CA ILE A 60 -20.68 7.57 -8.28
C ILE A 60 -20.81 6.64 -7.06
N LEU A 61 -21.31 7.20 -5.95
CA LEU A 61 -21.47 6.54 -4.66
C LEU A 61 -22.60 5.49 -4.65
#